data_AF-A0A3D0Z7H7-F1
#
_entry.id   AF-A0A3D0Z7H7-F1
#
_cell.length_a   1.000
_cell.length_b   1.000
_cell.length_c   1.000
_cell.angle_alpha   90.00
_cell.angle_beta   90.00
_cell.angle_gamma   90.00
#
_symmetry.space_group_name_H-M   'P 1'
#
loop_
_entity.id
_entity.type
_entity.pdbx_description
1 polymer ?
#
loop_
_entity_poly.entity_id
_entity_poly.type
_entity_poly.pdbx_seq_one_letter_code
_entity_poly.pdbx_strand_id
1 'polypeptide(L)'
;MKTFVLLLALVSVTVFFGCTDMVKDNIWDLINQTGDQDKPEETTVVEEEADMIELKTWFFTSGVLNNLIMVKHPNENVIFECKANNGEFFHYTPNGSRFKNLSVPSGGGLSWQPSSVIENDFVEIVVKLEESIIGYAVIGIDQQGGLNYDAVVIKSVLFPQIDGKNQNISEEYVKAAIEKVKEEAMNVGHGEPIEEEAELVELKRIAMSSADAWQITMEHIDEKVDFICTVDNGYFSIVYEKNNMTKNLSVHSGDTITWFSREMENWSKWVDHAFIEIILESGENIIGYAVIEVNLRVPRSNFYAVVIKSVLFPQVDGKYQNISEEYVKAAIEKVKEETMNVGHGEPIETELVELSRWNPAFSYNPNSILMKYSDENVLFNCSVDNGYFIKTVSHDASKHVSLRSGDEIFWRPEGVEYAYVEIALEFEKNIVGYAVIEVIRYSPRVLESVVFRKANGEYQNISEEYMKTAIERIKKRNI
;
A
#
# COMPACT_ATOMS: atom_id res chain seq x y z
N MET A 1 67.77 -11.01 -47.54
CA MET A 1 67.76 -12.49 -47.43
C MET A 1 66.31 -12.90 -47.22
N LYS A 2 65.53 -13.02 -48.29
CA LYS A 2 65.22 -14.24 -49.07
C LYS A 2 64.40 -15.28 -48.29
N THR A 3 63.09 -15.18 -48.51
CA THR A 3 61.97 -16.13 -48.43
C THR A 3 62.33 -17.60 -48.62
N PHE A 4 61.67 -18.53 -47.92
CA PHE A 4 61.30 -19.83 -48.50
C PHE A 4 60.04 -20.43 -47.85
N VAL A 5 59.15 -20.86 -48.75
CA VAL A 5 57.88 -21.57 -48.59
C VAL A 5 58.17 -23.08 -48.59
N LEU A 6 57.42 -23.93 -47.88
CA LEU A 6 57.19 -25.30 -48.35
C LEU A 6 55.82 -25.87 -47.95
N LEU A 7 55.23 -26.50 -48.96
CA LEU A 7 53.91 -27.12 -49.09
C LEU A 7 53.91 -28.61 -48.68
N LEU A 8 52.74 -29.07 -48.21
CA LEU A 8 52.04 -30.36 -48.46
C LEU A 8 52.80 -31.72 -48.60
N ALA A 9 52.33 -32.70 -47.82
CA ALA A 9 52.10 -34.10 -48.23
C ALA A 9 50.96 -34.66 -47.33
N LEU A 10 49.71 -34.87 -47.77
CA LEU A 10 49.18 -35.95 -48.61
C LEU A 10 49.58 -37.37 -48.14
N VAL A 11 48.77 -37.94 -47.24
CA VAL A 11 48.57 -39.40 -47.14
C VAL A 11 47.09 -39.69 -47.37
N SER A 12 46.82 -40.36 -48.48
CA SER A 12 45.55 -40.96 -48.84
C SER A 12 45.38 -42.30 -48.13
N VAL A 13 44.23 -42.50 -47.47
CA VAL A 13 43.62 -43.84 -47.36
C VAL A 13 42.15 -43.70 -47.67
N THR A 14 41.75 -44.30 -48.79
CA THR A 14 40.36 -44.49 -49.20
C THR A 14 39.92 -45.87 -48.68
N VAL A 15 38.72 -45.99 -48.10
CA VAL A 15 37.64 -46.94 -48.49
C VAL A 15 36.54 -47.04 -47.41
N PHE A 16 35.33 -46.62 -47.85
CA PHE A 16 33.97 -47.13 -47.61
C PHE A 16 33.19 -46.95 -46.28
N PHE A 17 32.14 -46.13 -46.41
CA PHE A 17 30.76 -46.19 -45.88
C PHE A 17 30.50 -46.61 -44.41
N GLY A 18 30.00 -45.65 -43.63
CA GLY A 18 29.15 -45.92 -42.46
C GLY A 18 29.03 -44.74 -41.50
N CYS A 19 27.81 -44.19 -41.36
CA CYS A 19 27.35 -43.22 -40.35
C CYS A 19 27.87 -41.77 -40.41
N THR A 20 27.03 -40.91 -40.98
CA THR A 20 26.86 -39.51 -40.58
C THR A 20 26.31 -39.42 -39.14
N ASP A 21 26.58 -38.30 -38.47
CA ASP A 21 25.95 -37.80 -37.22
C ASP A 21 26.65 -38.05 -35.88
N MET A 22 27.95 -37.75 -35.75
CA MET A 22 28.57 -37.65 -34.41
C MET A 22 29.86 -36.80 -34.30
N VAL A 23 29.96 -35.65 -34.99
CA VAL A 23 31.13 -34.73 -34.86
C VAL A 23 30.76 -33.24 -34.92
N LYS A 24 29.57 -32.83 -34.44
CA LYS A 24 29.22 -31.40 -34.32
C LYS A 24 29.22 -30.84 -32.90
N ASP A 25 29.25 -31.70 -31.89
CA ASP A 25 29.04 -31.24 -30.50
C ASP A 25 30.35 -30.95 -29.72
N ASN A 26 31.52 -31.33 -30.25
CA ASN A 26 32.79 -31.18 -29.50
C ASN A 26 33.69 -30.01 -29.93
N ILE A 27 33.24 -29.13 -30.83
CA ILE A 27 34.01 -27.93 -31.26
C ILE A 27 33.55 -26.67 -30.52
N TRP A 28 32.29 -26.59 -30.09
CA TRP A 28 31.80 -25.47 -29.27
C TRP A 28 32.36 -25.48 -27.85
N ASP A 29 32.53 -26.66 -27.25
CA ASP A 29 33.09 -26.79 -25.90
C ASP A 29 34.58 -26.45 -25.81
N LEU A 30 35.32 -26.57 -26.91
CA LEU A 30 36.75 -26.22 -26.95
C LEU A 30 36.98 -24.70 -27.15
N ILE A 31 36.03 -24.01 -27.79
CA ILE A 31 36.08 -22.54 -27.99
C ILE A 31 35.67 -21.81 -26.69
N ASN A 32 34.81 -22.41 -25.87
CA ASN A 32 34.35 -21.82 -24.61
C ASN A 32 35.29 -22.03 -23.41
N GLN A 33 36.41 -22.75 -23.57
CA GLN A 33 37.35 -23.04 -22.46
C GLN A 33 38.67 -22.25 -22.49
N THR A 34 38.84 -21.25 -23.37
CA THR A 34 40.12 -20.52 -23.50
C THR A 34 40.03 -19.00 -23.43
N GLY A 35 38.99 -18.44 -22.80
CA GLY A 35 38.86 -16.99 -22.68
C GLY A 35 38.14 -16.53 -21.42
N ASP A 36 38.75 -16.69 -20.24
CA ASP A 36 38.34 -15.95 -19.04
C ASP A 36 39.48 -15.85 -18.01
N GLN A 37 40.62 -15.25 -18.40
CA GLN A 37 41.76 -15.03 -17.49
C GLN A 37 42.22 -13.57 -17.37
N ASP A 38 41.41 -12.60 -17.84
CA ASP A 38 41.68 -11.17 -17.60
C ASP A 38 40.36 -10.39 -17.49
N LYS A 39 39.40 -10.90 -16.70
CA LYS A 39 38.31 -10.07 -16.21
C LYS A 39 38.87 -9.33 -14.99
N PRO A 40 39.06 -8.00 -15.03
CA PRO A 40 39.59 -7.28 -13.88
C PRO A 40 38.72 -7.59 -12.67
N GLU A 41 39.33 -8.03 -11.58
CA GLU A 41 38.63 -8.28 -10.32
C GLU A 41 37.77 -7.06 -9.99
N GLU A 42 36.45 -7.26 -10.02
CA GLU A 42 35.47 -6.23 -9.75
C GLU A 42 35.67 -5.78 -8.31
N THR A 43 36.33 -4.63 -8.16
CA THR A 43 36.75 -4.13 -6.86
C THR A 43 35.48 -3.74 -6.11
N THR A 44 35.16 -4.47 -5.06
CA THR A 44 33.94 -4.26 -4.28
C THR A 44 34.08 -2.95 -3.53
N VAL A 45 33.30 -1.94 -3.95
CA VAL A 45 33.25 -0.63 -3.27
C VAL A 45 32.48 -0.78 -1.97
N VAL A 46 33.07 -0.30 -0.87
CA VAL A 46 32.42 -0.28 0.45
C VAL A 46 31.91 1.14 0.72
N GLU A 47 30.64 1.27 1.11
CA GLU A 47 29.98 2.53 1.46
C GLU A 47 29.66 2.58 2.96
N GLU A 48 29.83 3.74 3.60
CA GLU A 48 29.37 4.00 4.97
C GLU A 48 28.52 5.28 5.01
N GLU A 49 27.37 5.24 5.70
CA GLU A 49 26.54 6.43 5.89
C GLU A 49 27.27 7.49 6.72
N ALA A 50 27.13 8.76 6.32
CA ALA A 50 27.85 9.87 6.93
C ALA A 50 26.95 11.07 7.19
N ASP A 51 26.99 11.60 8.42
CA ASP A 51 26.41 12.89 8.78
C ASP A 51 27.40 14.03 8.42
N MET A 52 27.50 14.36 7.13
CA MET A 52 28.37 15.43 6.62
C MET A 52 27.62 16.66 6.08
N ILE A 53 26.29 16.58 6.01
CA ILE A 53 25.42 17.65 5.55
C ILE A 53 24.51 18.10 6.69
N GLU A 54 24.54 19.39 7.02
CA GLU A 54 23.64 19.99 7.99
C GLU A 54 22.76 21.04 7.29
N LEU A 55 21.45 20.81 7.27
CA LEU A 55 20.49 21.74 6.68
C LEU A 55 20.02 22.73 7.75
N LYS A 56 20.13 24.03 7.47
CA LYS A 56 19.68 25.10 8.39
C LYS A 56 18.62 25.96 7.75
N THR A 57 17.54 26.14 8.49
CA THR A 57 16.57 27.19 8.21
C THR A 57 17.16 28.55 8.56
N TRP A 58 17.48 29.34 7.54
CA TRP A 58 17.89 30.74 7.73
C TRP A 58 16.77 31.66 7.22
N PHE A 59 16.16 32.42 8.14
CA PHE A 59 15.22 33.49 7.80
C PHE A 59 16.00 34.75 7.46
N PHE A 60 16.05 35.14 6.19
CA PHE A 60 16.48 36.49 5.85
C PHE A 60 15.35 37.49 6.11
N THR A 61 15.68 38.73 6.45
CA THR A 61 14.76 39.88 6.55
C THR A 61 14.10 40.25 5.22
N SER A 62 14.35 39.50 4.14
CA SER A 62 13.75 39.64 2.81
C SER A 62 12.78 38.52 2.42
N GLY A 63 12.44 37.60 3.33
CA GLY A 63 11.30 36.69 3.16
C GLY A 63 11.51 35.47 2.26
N VAL A 64 12.75 35.00 2.05
CA VAL A 64 13.00 33.69 1.40
C VAL A 64 13.44 32.71 2.47
N LEU A 65 12.67 31.63 2.61
CA LEU A 65 12.89 30.55 3.57
C LEU A 65 13.87 29.48 3.01
N ASN A 66 14.61 28.82 3.91
CA ASN A 66 14.97 27.39 3.84
C ASN A 66 16.13 26.84 2.97
N ASN A 67 17.20 27.56 2.60
CA ASN A 67 18.20 26.95 1.69
C ASN A 67 19.68 26.97 2.15
N LEU A 68 20.03 27.12 3.44
CA LEU A 68 21.45 27.03 3.84
C LEU A 68 21.86 25.56 4.02
N ILE A 69 22.75 25.11 3.13
CA ILE A 69 23.40 23.81 3.18
C ILE A 69 24.79 24.00 3.79
N MET A 70 25.02 23.44 4.98
CA MET A 70 26.33 23.41 5.62
C MET A 70 27.00 22.06 5.36
N VAL A 71 28.27 22.09 4.99
CA VAL A 71 29.08 20.90 4.75
C VAL A 71 30.14 20.76 5.85
N LYS A 72 30.29 19.58 6.44
CA LYS A 72 31.23 19.33 7.54
C LYS A 72 32.00 18.02 7.34
N HIS A 73 33.30 18.07 7.58
CA HIS A 73 34.17 16.90 7.63
C HIS A 73 35.31 17.14 8.64
N PRO A 74 35.74 16.12 9.42
CA PRO A 74 36.81 16.28 10.42
C PRO A 74 38.15 16.75 9.85
N ASN A 75 38.44 16.43 8.58
CA ASN A 75 39.61 16.92 7.86
C ASN A 75 39.29 18.22 7.13
N GLU A 76 39.95 19.32 7.52
CA GLU A 76 39.76 20.67 6.98
C GLU A 76 40.19 20.81 5.50
N ASN A 77 41.02 19.89 5.00
CA ASN A 77 41.46 19.89 3.60
C ASN A 77 40.44 19.28 2.64
N VAL A 78 39.31 18.78 3.15
CA VAL A 78 38.23 18.22 2.32
C VAL A 78 37.47 19.33 1.61
N ILE A 79 37.23 19.10 0.32
CA ILE A 79 36.48 19.98 -0.56
C ILE A 79 35.19 19.28 -0.97
N PHE A 80 34.09 20.03 -0.94
CA PHE A 80 32.77 19.61 -1.39
C PHE A 80 32.48 20.28 -2.73
N GLU A 81 32.46 19.50 -3.81
CA GLU A 81 32.06 19.94 -5.15
C GLU A 81 30.55 19.80 -5.29
N CYS A 82 29.85 20.93 -5.27
CA CYS A 82 28.40 21.01 -5.29
C CYS A 82 27.93 21.34 -6.71
N LYS A 83 26.90 20.65 -7.19
CA LYS A 83 26.27 20.88 -8.48
C LYS A 83 24.76 20.86 -8.33
N ALA A 84 24.10 21.90 -8.81
CA ALA A 84 22.65 21.95 -8.84
C ALA A 84 22.13 21.50 -10.21
N ASN A 85 21.09 20.66 -10.22
CA ASN A 85 20.47 20.25 -11.48
C ASN A 85 19.71 21.44 -12.09
N ASN A 86 18.80 22.05 -11.31
CA ASN A 86 18.24 23.37 -11.56
C ASN A 86 18.63 24.39 -10.47
N GLY A 87 18.38 25.67 -10.75
CA GLY A 87 18.79 26.75 -9.85
C GLY A 87 20.29 27.04 -9.83
N GLU A 88 20.67 27.90 -8.90
CA GLU A 88 22.01 28.44 -8.75
C GLU A 88 22.36 28.57 -7.27
N PHE A 89 23.62 28.30 -6.95
CA PHE A 89 24.18 28.58 -5.64
C PHE A 89 24.56 30.06 -5.50
N PHE A 90 24.32 30.61 -4.32
CA PHE A 90 24.76 31.92 -3.89
C PHE A 90 25.89 31.77 -2.88
N HIS A 91 27.02 32.40 -3.18
CA HIS A 91 28.11 32.58 -2.23
C HIS A 91 28.13 34.03 -1.77
N TYR A 92 28.12 34.27 -0.45
CA TYR A 92 28.12 35.61 0.16
C TYR A 92 29.44 36.34 -0.08
N THR A 93 29.63 36.79 -1.31
CA THR A 93 30.60 37.81 -1.68
C THR A 93 29.87 39.14 -1.82
N PRO A 94 30.53 40.28 -1.60
CA PRO A 94 29.93 41.60 -1.78
C PRO A 94 29.29 41.83 -3.17
N ASN A 95 29.66 41.01 -4.16
CA ASN A 95 29.19 41.11 -5.54
C ASN A 95 28.07 40.11 -5.89
N GLY A 96 27.64 39.26 -4.95
CA GLY A 96 26.45 38.42 -5.12
C GLY A 96 26.47 37.45 -6.30
N SER A 97 27.65 36.91 -6.63
CA SER A 97 27.80 35.99 -7.76
C SER A 97 26.99 34.70 -7.56
N ARG A 98 26.37 34.23 -8.65
CA ARG A 98 25.59 33.00 -8.71
C ARG A 98 26.33 31.94 -9.53
N PHE A 99 26.27 30.69 -9.09
CA PHE A 99 27.04 29.60 -9.70
C PHE A 99 26.21 28.32 -9.80
N LYS A 100 26.24 27.64 -10.95
CA LYS A 100 25.62 26.31 -11.09
C LYS A 100 26.43 25.20 -10.40
N ASN A 101 27.75 25.38 -10.38
CA ASN A 101 28.70 24.50 -9.71
C ASN A 101 29.55 25.33 -8.75
N LEU A 102 29.75 24.84 -7.54
CA LEU A 102 30.50 25.55 -6.49
C LEU A 102 31.34 24.56 -5.68
N SER A 103 32.59 24.91 -5.41
CA SER A 103 33.45 24.16 -4.49
C SER A 103 33.52 24.87 -3.15
N VAL A 104 33.24 24.15 -2.07
CA VAL A 104 33.20 24.71 -0.71
C VAL A 104 34.09 23.87 0.21
N PRO A 105 34.96 24.48 1.04
CA PRO A 105 35.76 23.74 2.01
C PRO A 105 34.90 23.21 3.17
N SER A 106 35.41 22.24 3.91
CA SER A 106 34.80 21.78 5.16
C SER A 106 34.50 22.94 6.12
N GLY A 107 33.31 22.92 6.73
CA GLY A 107 32.79 23.98 7.59
C GLY A 107 32.16 25.15 6.83
N GLY A 108 32.24 25.16 5.50
CA GLY A 108 31.59 26.16 4.67
C GLY A 108 30.08 25.96 4.54
N GLY A 109 29.40 27.03 4.15
CA GLY A 109 27.97 27.04 3.87
C GLY A 109 27.69 27.59 2.48
N LEU A 110 26.66 27.06 1.83
CA LEU A 110 26.15 27.54 0.55
C LEU A 110 24.64 27.69 0.62
N SER A 111 24.11 28.67 -0.11
CA SER A 111 22.68 28.84 -0.28
C SER A 111 22.30 28.46 -1.69
N TRP A 112 21.21 27.73 -1.87
CA TRP A 112 20.66 27.41 -3.19
C TRP A 112 19.42 28.28 -3.48
N GLN A 113 19.22 28.64 -4.74
CA GLN A 113 18.02 29.37 -5.20
C GLN A 113 17.54 28.81 -6.54
N PRO A 114 16.21 28.64 -6.74
CA PRO A 114 15.68 28.22 -8.03
C PRO A 114 15.89 29.27 -9.12
N SER A 115 16.13 28.81 -10.34
CA SER A 115 16.15 29.65 -11.54
C SER A 115 14.74 29.88 -12.11
N SER A 116 13.79 28.99 -11.79
CA SER A 116 12.40 28.99 -12.24
C SER A 116 11.52 28.26 -11.23
N VAL A 117 10.19 28.28 -11.42
CA VAL A 117 9.27 27.35 -10.73
C VAL A 117 9.70 25.93 -11.11
N ILE A 118 9.86 25.05 -10.13
CA ILE A 118 10.39 23.71 -10.34
C ILE A 118 9.62 22.70 -9.49
N GLU A 119 9.36 21.54 -10.09
CA GLU A 119 8.92 20.32 -9.41
C GLU A 119 10.15 19.42 -9.29
N ASN A 120 10.46 18.99 -8.06
CA ASN A 120 11.51 18.01 -7.69
C ASN A 120 12.91 18.32 -8.24
N ASP A 121 13.73 19.02 -7.45
CA ASP A 121 15.11 19.34 -7.82
C ASP A 121 16.14 18.70 -6.90
N PHE A 122 17.38 18.63 -7.37
CA PHE A 122 18.46 17.96 -6.66
C PHE A 122 19.73 18.80 -6.61
N VAL A 123 20.37 18.78 -5.45
CA VAL A 123 21.76 19.19 -5.26
C VAL A 123 22.63 17.95 -5.10
N GLU A 124 23.58 17.81 -6.01
CA GLU A 124 24.61 16.77 -6.02
C GLU A 124 25.84 17.31 -5.31
N ILE A 125 26.46 16.49 -4.45
CA ILE A 125 27.70 16.85 -3.76
C ILE A 125 28.69 15.69 -3.91
N VAL A 126 29.88 15.97 -4.45
CA VAL A 126 31.01 15.04 -4.49
C VAL A 126 32.06 15.51 -3.48
N VAL A 127 32.51 14.60 -2.62
CA VAL A 127 33.44 14.90 -1.53
C VAL A 127 34.83 14.44 -1.94
N LYS A 128 35.79 15.38 -1.95
CA LYS A 128 37.16 15.11 -2.39
C LYS A 128 38.17 15.47 -1.30
N LEU A 129 39.21 14.65 -1.20
CA LEU A 129 40.43 14.95 -0.46
C LEU A 129 41.60 14.85 -1.43
N GLU A 130 42.28 15.98 -1.67
CA GLU A 130 43.25 16.11 -2.74
C GLU A 130 42.61 15.77 -4.10
N GLU A 131 43.10 14.75 -4.81
CA GLU A 131 42.54 14.28 -6.09
C GLU A 131 41.63 13.05 -5.92
N SER A 132 41.47 12.53 -4.71
CA SER A 132 40.68 11.32 -4.45
C SER A 132 39.23 11.64 -4.07
N ILE A 133 38.28 10.89 -4.61
CA ILE A 133 36.88 10.90 -4.18
C ILE A 133 36.74 10.07 -2.92
N ILE A 134 36.18 10.67 -1.87
CA ILE A 134 36.01 10.04 -0.56
C ILE A 134 34.54 9.95 -0.12
N GLY A 135 33.61 10.44 -0.93
CA GLY A 135 32.17 10.31 -0.66
C GLY A 135 31.29 11.11 -1.61
N TYR A 136 29.99 11.03 -1.38
CA TYR A 136 28.97 11.81 -2.10
C TYR A 136 27.73 12.06 -1.24
N ALA A 137 26.94 13.08 -1.59
CA ALA A 137 25.61 13.28 -1.06
C ALA A 137 24.63 13.77 -2.13
N VAL A 138 23.35 13.48 -1.90
CA VAL A 138 22.22 13.93 -2.72
C VAL A 138 21.21 14.59 -1.78
N ILE A 139 20.85 15.83 -2.10
CA ILE A 139 19.84 16.61 -1.37
C ILE A 139 18.67 16.83 -2.32
N GLY A 140 17.47 16.43 -1.90
CA GLY A 140 16.21 16.72 -2.60
C GLY A 140 15.67 18.08 -2.20
N ILE A 141 15.07 18.79 -3.15
CA ILE A 141 14.48 20.10 -2.96
C ILE A 141 13.06 20.13 -3.51
N ASP A 142 12.11 20.40 -2.62
CA ASP A 142 10.68 20.41 -2.94
C ASP A 142 10.07 21.80 -2.74
N GLN A 143 9.18 22.21 -3.65
CA GLN A 143 8.50 23.50 -3.58
C GLN A 143 7.20 23.37 -2.76
N GLN A 144 7.17 23.97 -1.57
CA GLN A 144 6.01 23.97 -0.66
C GLN A 144 4.93 25.03 -1.03
N GLY A 145 5.02 25.62 -2.23
CA GLY A 145 4.15 26.69 -2.70
C GLY A 145 4.76 28.10 -2.58
N GLY A 146 4.56 28.93 -3.61
CA GLY A 146 5.15 30.26 -3.68
C GLY A 146 6.68 30.22 -3.84
N LEU A 147 7.42 30.96 -3.02
CA LEU A 147 8.90 30.97 -2.99
C LEU A 147 9.47 30.15 -1.82
N ASN A 148 8.67 29.27 -1.23
CA ASN A 148 9.08 28.41 -0.14
C ASN A 148 9.53 27.06 -0.69
N TYR A 149 10.67 26.60 -0.20
CA TYR A 149 11.27 25.33 -0.57
C TYR A 149 11.64 24.58 0.70
N ASP A 150 11.60 23.27 0.67
CA ASP A 150 12.19 22.41 1.69
C ASP A 150 13.33 21.62 1.07
N ALA A 151 14.39 21.43 1.84
CA ALA A 151 15.52 20.60 1.45
C ALA A 151 15.61 19.41 2.40
N VAL A 152 15.88 18.22 1.85
CA VAL A 152 16.05 16.98 2.61
C VAL A 152 17.30 16.27 2.11
N VAL A 153 18.14 15.81 3.03
CA VAL A 153 19.28 14.95 2.66
C VAL A 153 18.71 13.56 2.34
N ILE A 154 18.74 13.18 1.06
CA ILE A 154 18.24 11.88 0.60
C ILE A 154 19.28 10.79 0.93
N LYS A 155 20.55 11.06 0.58
CA LYS A 155 21.65 10.14 0.85
C LYS A 155 22.95 10.90 1.08
N SER A 156 23.79 10.38 1.96
CA SER A 156 25.09 10.95 2.29
C SER A 156 26.04 9.83 2.73
N VAL A 157 27.11 9.63 1.96
CA VAL A 157 28.01 8.48 2.07
C VAL A 157 29.47 8.92 2.06
N LEU A 158 30.28 8.27 2.90
CA LEU A 158 31.74 8.29 2.82
C LEU A 158 32.27 6.90 2.46
N PHE A 159 33.35 6.85 1.71
CA PHE A 159 34.07 5.61 1.41
C PHE A 159 35.16 5.42 2.47
N PRO A 160 35.11 4.35 3.29
CA PRO A 160 36.12 4.12 4.31
C PRO A 160 37.50 3.85 3.68
N GLN A 161 38.55 4.13 4.43
CA GLN A 161 39.91 3.81 4.01
C GLN A 161 40.17 2.30 4.14
N ILE A 162 40.80 1.71 3.12
CA ILE A 162 41.28 0.33 3.14
C ILE A 162 42.80 0.37 3.33
N ASP A 163 43.29 -0.26 4.39
CA ASP A 163 44.70 -0.24 4.79
C ASP A 163 45.28 1.19 4.94
N GLY A 164 44.45 2.11 5.46
CA GLY A 164 44.83 3.52 5.68
C GLY A 164 44.96 4.35 4.41
N LYS A 165 44.46 3.85 3.27
CA LYS A 165 44.42 4.57 2.00
C LYS A 165 43.00 4.76 1.53
N ASN A 166 42.75 5.89 0.86
CA ASN A 166 41.47 6.10 0.19
C ASN A 166 41.26 5.05 -0.91
N GLN A 167 40.02 4.60 -1.07
CA GLN A 167 39.65 3.72 -2.16
C GLN A 167 39.81 4.45 -3.51
N ASN A 168 40.14 3.71 -4.57
CA ASN A 168 40.23 4.28 -5.91
C ASN A 168 38.84 4.30 -6.55
N ILE A 169 38.03 5.30 -6.20
CA ILE A 169 36.65 5.45 -6.69
C ILE A 169 36.65 6.31 -7.96
N SER A 170 36.02 5.80 -9.03
CA SER A 170 35.91 6.54 -10.29
C SER A 170 34.76 7.57 -10.26
N GLU A 171 34.88 8.62 -11.07
CA GLU A 171 33.82 9.60 -11.26
C GLU A 171 32.57 8.96 -11.89
N GLU A 172 32.75 7.97 -12.78
CA GLU A 172 31.65 7.23 -13.39
C GLU A 172 30.83 6.45 -12.37
N TYR A 173 31.48 5.82 -11.38
CA TYR A 173 30.79 5.10 -10.32
C TYR A 173 29.94 6.05 -9.47
N VAL A 174 30.52 7.15 -8.98
CA VAL A 174 29.78 8.12 -8.16
C VAL A 174 28.63 8.75 -8.93
N LYS A 175 28.84 9.07 -10.21
CA LYS A 175 27.76 9.58 -11.06
C LYS A 175 26.62 8.58 -11.18
N ALA A 176 26.93 7.30 -11.43
CA ALA A 176 25.91 6.25 -11.52
C ALA A 176 25.18 6.05 -10.18
N ALA A 177 25.90 6.10 -9.05
CA ALA A 177 25.31 6.01 -7.71
C ALA A 177 24.37 7.19 -7.42
N ILE A 178 24.79 8.42 -7.73
CA ILE A 178 23.97 9.63 -7.57
C ILE A 178 22.71 9.55 -8.44
N GLU A 179 22.82 9.17 -9.72
CA GLU A 179 21.65 9.04 -10.60
C GLU A 179 20.68 7.96 -10.09
N LYS A 180 21.20 6.82 -9.61
CA LYS A 180 20.37 5.79 -8.99
C LYS A 180 19.61 6.33 -7.77
N VAL A 181 20.28 7.08 -6.89
CA VAL A 181 19.64 7.71 -5.72
C VAL A 181 18.56 8.71 -6.14
N LYS A 182 18.79 9.50 -7.18
CA LYS A 182 17.77 10.42 -7.70
C LYS A 182 16.59 9.69 -8.31
N GLU A 183 16.84 8.65 -9.11
CA GLU A 183 15.78 7.81 -9.67
C GLU A 183 14.96 7.19 -8.54
N GLU A 184 15.61 6.62 -7.52
CA GLU A 184 14.95 6.13 -6.32
C GLU A 184 14.16 7.25 -5.63
N ALA A 185 14.71 8.44 -5.44
CA ALA A 185 14.00 9.57 -4.81
C ALA A 185 12.83 10.11 -5.64
N MET A 186 12.93 10.13 -6.97
CA MET A 186 11.85 10.53 -7.87
C MET A 186 10.75 9.45 -7.93
N ASN A 187 11.13 8.17 -7.80
CA ASN A 187 10.20 7.05 -7.69
C ASN A 187 9.59 6.94 -6.28
N VAL A 188 10.29 7.47 -5.26
CA VAL A 188 9.84 7.70 -3.88
C VAL A 188 9.20 9.09 -3.77
N GLY A 189 8.75 9.66 -4.89
CA GLY A 189 8.26 11.03 -4.99
C GLY A 189 7.50 11.44 -3.73
N HIS A 190 7.86 12.59 -3.15
CA HIS A 190 7.10 13.23 -2.10
C HIS A 190 5.69 13.69 -2.55
N GLY A 191 5.15 13.13 -3.64
CA GLY A 191 3.73 12.94 -3.79
C GLY A 191 3.40 11.56 -3.25
N GLU A 192 2.58 11.49 -2.20
CA GLU A 192 2.04 10.23 -1.68
C GLU A 192 1.78 9.24 -2.83
N PRO A 193 2.20 7.96 -2.70
CA PRO A 193 1.89 6.93 -3.68
C PRO A 193 0.47 7.11 -4.19
N ILE A 194 0.27 7.01 -5.49
CA ILE A 194 -1.10 7.08 -6.01
C ILE A 194 -1.82 5.88 -5.38
N GLU A 195 -2.79 6.14 -4.52
CA GLU A 195 -3.59 5.10 -3.87
C GLU A 195 -4.92 5.00 -4.60
N GLU A 196 -5.29 3.81 -5.01
CA GLU A 196 -6.64 3.50 -5.47
C GLU A 196 -7.32 2.63 -4.42
N GLU A 197 -8.50 3.03 -3.95
CA GLU A 197 -9.30 2.17 -3.08
C GLU A 197 -9.75 0.93 -3.85
N ALA A 198 -9.51 -0.23 -3.24
CA ALA A 198 -9.77 -1.52 -3.86
C ALA A 198 -10.55 -2.42 -2.90
N GLU A 199 -11.39 -3.31 -3.44
CA GLU A 199 -12.10 -4.33 -2.67
C GLU A 199 -11.33 -5.66 -2.79
N LEU A 200 -10.25 -5.81 -2.02
CA LEU A 200 -9.32 -6.95 -2.12
C LEU A 200 -9.67 -8.12 -1.18
N VAL A 201 -10.54 -7.86 -0.20
CA VAL A 201 -10.79 -8.77 0.92
C VAL A 201 -12.28 -8.95 1.12
N GLU A 202 -12.71 -10.22 1.14
CA GLU A 202 -14.06 -10.60 1.50
C GLU A 202 -14.08 -11.24 2.92
N LEU A 203 -15.03 -10.80 3.74
CA LEU A 203 -15.22 -11.27 5.11
C LEU A 203 -16.47 -12.11 5.23
N LYS A 204 -16.33 -13.33 5.73
CA LYS A 204 -17.46 -14.23 6.00
C LYS A 204 -17.43 -14.76 7.43
N ARG A 205 -18.50 -14.50 8.17
CA ARG A 205 -18.65 -15.05 9.53
C ARG A 205 -18.95 -16.54 9.45
N ILE A 206 -18.27 -17.32 10.28
CA ILE A 206 -18.61 -18.73 10.50
C ILE A 206 -18.88 -18.99 11.98
N ALA A 207 -20.03 -19.61 12.27
CA ALA A 207 -20.37 -20.08 13.61
C ALA A 207 -19.90 -21.53 13.76
N MET A 208 -18.87 -21.77 14.57
CA MET A 208 -18.44 -23.12 14.91
C MET A 208 -18.94 -23.48 16.32
N SER A 209 -19.22 -24.77 16.55
CA SER A 209 -19.83 -25.28 17.79
C SER A 209 -19.06 -25.00 19.09
N SER A 210 -17.82 -24.48 19.01
CA SER A 210 -16.98 -24.15 20.16
C SER A 210 -16.15 -22.87 20.02
N ALA A 211 -16.21 -22.14 18.89
CA ALA A 211 -15.48 -20.89 18.69
C ALA A 211 -16.17 -20.03 17.61
N ASP A 212 -16.18 -18.72 17.81
CA ASP A 212 -16.49 -17.78 16.73
C ASP A 212 -15.21 -17.49 15.94
N ALA A 213 -15.32 -17.57 14.62
CA ALA A 213 -14.21 -17.36 13.71
C ALA A 213 -14.66 -16.58 12.47
N TRP A 214 -13.71 -15.94 11.81
CA TRP A 214 -13.92 -15.25 10.55
C TRP A 214 -13.13 -15.93 9.44
N GLN A 215 -13.83 -16.30 8.38
CA GLN A 215 -13.18 -16.62 7.11
C GLN A 215 -12.88 -15.32 6.38
N ILE A 216 -11.64 -15.20 5.95
CA ILE A 216 -11.12 -14.06 5.23
C ILE A 216 -10.63 -14.63 3.90
N THR A 217 -11.30 -14.22 2.83
CA THR A 217 -10.91 -14.59 1.46
C THR A 217 -10.22 -13.37 0.85
N MET A 218 -9.08 -13.60 0.24
CA MET A 218 -8.29 -12.56 -0.41
C MET A 218 -8.25 -12.84 -1.91
N GLU A 219 -8.68 -11.87 -2.71
CA GLU A 219 -8.75 -12.02 -4.16
C GLU A 219 -8.05 -10.86 -4.86
N HIS A 220 -7.27 -11.22 -5.87
CA HIS A 220 -6.64 -10.29 -6.80
C HIS A 220 -6.71 -10.86 -8.22
N ILE A 221 -6.83 -9.98 -9.23
CA ILE A 221 -6.97 -10.37 -10.64
C ILE A 221 -5.75 -11.14 -11.18
N ASP A 222 -4.58 -10.88 -10.60
CA ASP A 222 -3.37 -11.67 -10.82
C ASP A 222 -3.26 -12.75 -9.75
N GLU A 223 -3.39 -14.01 -10.15
CA GLU A 223 -3.29 -15.20 -9.28
C GLU A 223 -1.90 -15.37 -8.65
N LYS A 224 -0.88 -14.67 -9.15
CA LYS A 224 0.50 -14.73 -8.63
C LYS A 224 0.75 -13.78 -7.47
N VAL A 225 -0.25 -13.01 -7.05
CA VAL A 225 -0.13 -12.10 -5.92
C VAL A 225 -0.18 -12.87 -4.62
N ASP A 226 0.78 -12.55 -3.75
CA ASP A 226 0.90 -13.07 -2.40
C ASP A 226 0.32 -12.06 -1.40
N PHE A 227 -0.34 -12.58 -0.38
CA PHE A 227 -0.92 -11.82 0.72
C PHE A 227 -0.19 -12.17 2.02
N ILE A 228 0.56 -11.20 2.54
CA ILE A 228 1.28 -11.30 3.81
C ILE A 228 0.39 -10.77 4.92
N CYS A 229 -0.17 -11.69 5.71
CA CYS A 229 -1.12 -11.41 6.76
C CYS A 229 -0.46 -11.41 8.14
N THR A 230 -0.67 -10.36 8.92
CA THR A 230 -0.21 -10.23 10.32
C THR A 230 -1.39 -9.88 11.22
N VAL A 231 -1.38 -10.35 12.46
CA VAL A 231 -2.40 -9.98 13.45
C VAL A 231 -1.81 -9.66 14.81
N ASP A 232 -2.30 -8.59 15.43
CA ASP A 232 -1.88 -8.16 16.76
C ASP A 232 -2.40 -9.11 17.86
N ASN A 233 -3.66 -9.54 17.76
CA ASN A 233 -4.36 -10.38 18.71
C ASN A 233 -5.19 -11.49 18.03
N GLY A 234 -5.19 -12.68 18.63
CA GLY A 234 -5.76 -13.88 18.00
C GLY A 234 -4.74 -14.63 17.16
N TYR A 235 -5.22 -15.47 16.24
CA TYR A 235 -4.38 -16.28 15.35
C TYR A 235 -5.10 -16.70 14.07
N PHE A 236 -4.33 -16.92 13.00
CA PHE A 236 -4.79 -17.44 11.72
C PHE A 236 -4.63 -18.96 11.62
N SER A 237 -5.39 -19.58 10.70
CA SER A 237 -5.19 -20.96 10.25
C SER A 237 -5.77 -21.17 8.83
N ILE A 238 -5.07 -21.92 7.98
CA ILE A 238 -5.51 -22.28 6.61
C ILE A 238 -6.41 -23.53 6.61
N VAL A 239 -6.16 -24.47 7.52
CA VAL A 239 -6.93 -25.70 7.73
C VAL A 239 -7.13 -25.84 9.23
N TYR A 240 -8.32 -26.19 9.72
CA TYR A 240 -8.62 -26.34 11.16
C TYR A 240 -7.79 -27.48 11.79
N GLU A 241 -6.49 -27.24 11.96
CA GLU A 241 -5.52 -28.12 12.59
C GLU A 241 -4.89 -27.30 13.70
N LYS A 242 -5.13 -27.74 14.94
CA LYS A 242 -4.73 -27.06 16.17
C LYS A 242 -3.21 -26.78 16.28
N ASN A 243 -2.41 -27.38 15.39
CA ASN A 243 -0.95 -27.25 15.37
C ASN A 243 -0.43 -26.26 14.31
N ASN A 244 -1.29 -25.70 13.45
CA ASN A 244 -0.93 -24.77 12.36
C ASN A 244 -1.53 -23.38 12.57
N MET A 245 -1.55 -22.91 13.82
CA MET A 245 -2.03 -21.57 14.15
C MET A 245 -0.86 -20.61 14.28
N THR A 246 -0.97 -19.44 13.66
CA THR A 246 0.13 -18.47 13.57
C THR A 246 -0.40 -17.04 13.61
N LYS A 247 0.43 -16.08 14.04
CA LYS A 247 0.13 -14.65 13.92
C LYS A 247 0.50 -14.07 12.56
N ASN A 248 1.41 -14.73 11.85
CA ASN A 248 1.91 -14.30 10.54
C ASN A 248 1.69 -15.43 9.53
N LEU A 249 1.12 -15.11 8.38
CA LEU A 249 0.76 -16.09 7.36
C LEU A 249 0.95 -15.48 5.97
N SER A 250 1.50 -16.25 5.05
CA SER A 250 1.55 -15.92 3.62
C SER A 250 0.58 -16.82 2.88
N VAL A 251 -0.29 -16.25 2.04
CA VAL A 251 -1.25 -17.01 1.22
C VAL A 251 -1.34 -16.44 -0.20
N HIS A 252 -1.83 -17.24 -1.14
CA HIS A 252 -2.00 -16.81 -2.53
C HIS A 252 -3.40 -16.23 -2.78
N SER A 253 -3.56 -15.46 -3.85
CA SER A 253 -4.88 -15.04 -4.34
C SER A 253 -5.84 -16.23 -4.50
N GLY A 254 -7.04 -16.12 -3.92
CA GLY A 254 -8.05 -17.16 -3.89
C GLY A 254 -8.01 -18.07 -2.65
N ASP A 255 -6.95 -18.00 -1.84
CA ASP A 255 -6.90 -18.72 -0.57
C ASP A 255 -7.85 -18.11 0.46
N THR A 256 -8.38 -18.97 1.33
CA THR A 256 -9.21 -18.57 2.47
C THR A 256 -8.49 -18.89 3.77
N ILE A 257 -8.35 -17.90 4.63
CA ILE A 257 -7.79 -18.06 5.98
C ILE A 257 -8.89 -17.93 7.02
N THR A 258 -8.71 -18.58 8.16
CA THR A 258 -9.61 -18.46 9.31
C THR A 258 -8.92 -17.74 10.46
N TRP A 259 -9.46 -16.63 10.93
CA TRP A 259 -9.03 -15.95 12.15
C TRP A 259 -9.85 -16.41 13.37
N PHE A 260 -9.18 -16.56 14.51
CA PHE A 260 -9.78 -16.97 15.78
C PHE A 260 -9.49 -15.97 16.90
N SER A 261 -10.52 -15.70 17.70
CA SER A 261 -10.51 -14.74 18.80
C SER A 261 -9.96 -15.27 20.12
N ARG A 262 -9.05 -16.25 20.09
CA ARG A 262 -8.50 -16.84 21.32
C ARG A 262 -7.03 -16.48 21.49
N GLU A 263 -6.60 -16.40 22.74
CA GLU A 263 -5.16 -16.36 23.03
C GLU A 263 -4.56 -17.77 22.92
N MET A 264 -3.49 -17.91 22.14
CA MET A 264 -2.84 -19.20 21.88
C MET A 264 -2.37 -19.88 23.18
N GLU A 265 -1.89 -19.08 24.14
CA GLU A 265 -1.40 -19.52 25.45
C GLU A 265 -2.53 -19.82 26.45
N ASN A 266 -3.70 -19.19 26.28
CA ASN A 266 -4.83 -19.35 27.17
C ASN A 266 -6.14 -19.43 26.40
N TRP A 267 -6.51 -20.66 26.03
CA TRP A 267 -7.74 -20.97 25.31
C TRP A 267 -9.03 -20.54 26.02
N SER A 268 -8.98 -20.19 27.31
CA SER A 268 -10.13 -19.67 28.06
C SER A 268 -10.29 -18.15 27.96
N LYS A 269 -9.26 -17.45 27.46
CA LYS A 269 -9.24 -16.00 27.30
C LYS A 269 -9.56 -15.63 25.85
N TRP A 270 -10.56 -14.77 25.72
CA TRP A 270 -11.01 -14.22 24.46
C TRP A 270 -10.30 -12.91 24.19
N VAL A 271 -10.08 -12.66 22.92
CA VAL A 271 -9.58 -11.40 22.39
C VAL A 271 -10.80 -10.54 22.10
N ASP A 272 -10.85 -9.38 22.76
CA ASP A 272 -11.98 -8.46 22.64
C ASP A 272 -11.82 -7.51 21.45
N HIS A 273 -10.60 -7.35 20.93
CA HIS A 273 -10.26 -6.47 19.82
C HIS A 273 -8.98 -6.94 19.11
N ALA A 274 -8.95 -6.84 17.79
CA ALA A 274 -7.77 -7.14 16.97
C ALA A 274 -7.73 -6.31 15.68
N PHE A 275 -6.53 -6.02 15.21
CA PHE A 275 -6.24 -5.57 13.86
C PHE A 275 -5.52 -6.66 13.08
N ILE A 276 -6.06 -6.94 11.89
CA ILE A 276 -5.42 -7.78 10.89
C ILE A 276 -4.86 -6.86 9.80
N GLU A 277 -3.58 -7.01 9.55
CA GLU A 277 -2.81 -6.29 8.56
C GLU A 277 -2.54 -7.22 7.38
N ILE A 278 -2.73 -6.74 6.16
CA ILE A 278 -2.52 -7.52 4.95
C ILE A 278 -1.68 -6.66 4.01
N ILE A 279 -0.54 -7.18 3.57
CA ILE A 279 0.31 -6.56 2.54
C ILE A 279 0.24 -7.42 1.29
N LEU A 280 0.05 -6.80 0.13
CA LEU A 280 -0.03 -7.48 -1.16
C LEU A 280 1.31 -7.35 -1.88
N GLU A 281 1.85 -8.47 -2.33
CA GLU A 281 3.15 -8.54 -3.01
C GLU A 281 3.04 -9.21 -4.38
N SER A 282 3.76 -8.67 -5.36
CA SER A 282 3.96 -9.27 -6.68
C SER A 282 5.45 -9.33 -6.98
N GLY A 283 6.05 -10.50 -6.70
CA GLY A 283 7.51 -10.67 -6.71
C GLY A 283 8.15 -9.86 -5.59
N GLU A 284 9.05 -8.94 -5.92
CA GLU A 284 9.72 -8.07 -4.95
C GLU A 284 9.00 -6.73 -4.71
N ASN A 285 7.85 -6.50 -5.35
CA ASN A 285 7.14 -5.23 -5.27
C ASN A 285 5.93 -5.34 -4.35
N ILE A 286 5.76 -4.36 -3.46
CA ILE A 286 4.50 -4.16 -2.74
C ILE A 286 3.52 -3.44 -3.68
N ILE A 287 2.33 -4.03 -3.83
CA ILE A 287 1.31 -3.54 -4.77
C ILE A 287 0.03 -3.07 -4.08
N GLY A 288 -0.07 -3.23 -2.75
CA GLY A 288 -1.21 -2.77 -1.98
C GLY A 288 -1.17 -3.18 -0.52
N TYR A 289 -2.16 -2.73 0.25
CA TYR A 289 -2.37 -3.15 1.63
C TYR A 289 -3.86 -3.14 2.02
N ALA A 290 -4.21 -3.86 3.08
CA ALA A 290 -5.52 -3.78 3.71
C ALA A 290 -5.42 -3.89 5.24
N VAL A 291 -6.37 -3.27 5.93
CA VAL A 291 -6.49 -3.31 7.39
C VAL A 291 -7.92 -3.71 7.75
N ILE A 292 -8.05 -4.71 8.60
CA ILE A 292 -9.33 -5.23 9.10
C ILE A 292 -9.36 -5.04 10.61
N GLU A 293 -10.44 -4.46 11.12
CA GLU A 293 -10.73 -4.41 12.54
C GLU A 293 -11.67 -5.55 12.91
N VAL A 294 -11.35 -6.26 14.00
CA VAL A 294 -12.23 -7.25 14.60
C VAL A 294 -12.56 -6.85 16.02
N ASN A 295 -13.84 -6.80 16.37
CA ASN A 295 -14.34 -6.44 17.70
C ASN A 295 -15.25 -7.53 18.27
N LEU A 296 -15.09 -7.81 19.56
CA LEU A 296 -16.02 -8.60 20.37
C LEU A 296 -17.04 -7.68 21.04
N ARG A 297 -18.32 -7.92 20.80
CA ARG A 297 -19.40 -7.33 21.61
C ARG A 297 -19.77 -8.24 22.78
N VAL A 298 -20.04 -7.63 23.93
CA VAL A 298 -20.71 -8.28 25.07
C VAL A 298 -22.23 -8.05 24.96
N PRO A 299 -23.09 -9.07 25.15
CA PRO A 299 -22.76 -10.46 25.53
C PRO A 299 -22.07 -11.24 24.40
N ARG A 300 -21.18 -12.17 24.80
CA ARG A 300 -20.11 -12.89 24.07
C ARG A 300 -20.52 -13.69 22.80
N SER A 301 -21.46 -13.20 22.01
CA SER A 301 -22.04 -13.90 20.87
C SER A 301 -22.01 -13.09 19.57
N ASN A 302 -21.56 -11.83 19.62
CA ASN A 302 -21.57 -10.92 18.47
C ASN A 302 -20.16 -10.41 18.17
N PHE A 303 -19.47 -11.12 17.27
CA PHE A 303 -18.25 -10.63 16.64
C PHE A 303 -18.62 -9.89 15.37
N TYR A 304 -17.98 -8.76 15.11
CA TYR A 304 -17.99 -8.13 13.80
C TYR A 304 -16.56 -7.85 13.35
N ALA A 305 -16.32 -8.09 12.07
CA ALA A 305 -15.08 -7.75 11.38
C ALA A 305 -15.42 -6.79 10.25
N VAL A 306 -14.62 -5.75 10.07
CA VAL A 306 -14.82 -4.73 9.04
C VAL A 306 -13.47 -4.43 8.40
N VAL A 307 -13.43 -4.43 7.06
CA VAL A 307 -12.30 -3.86 6.31
C VAL A 307 -12.34 -2.35 6.50
N ILE A 308 -11.35 -1.80 7.20
CA ILE A 308 -11.27 -0.35 7.47
C ILE A 308 -10.70 0.37 6.25
N LYS A 309 -9.66 -0.22 5.66
CA LYS A 309 -8.94 0.35 4.52
C LYS A 309 -8.45 -0.79 3.64
N SER A 310 -8.52 -0.61 2.32
CA SER A 310 -7.91 -1.49 1.35
C SER A 310 -7.49 -0.67 0.13
N VAL A 311 -6.23 -0.78 -0.23
CA VAL A 311 -5.54 0.09 -1.20
C VAL A 311 -4.75 -0.77 -2.18
N LEU A 312 -4.81 -0.41 -3.45
CA LEU A 312 -3.87 -0.83 -4.49
C LEU A 312 -3.04 0.36 -4.96
N PHE A 313 -1.78 0.10 -5.26
CA PHE A 313 -0.89 1.03 -5.93
C PHE A 313 -0.93 0.74 -7.43
N PRO A 314 -1.49 1.63 -8.28
CA PRO A 314 -1.56 1.41 -9.71
C PRO A 314 -0.15 1.43 -10.31
N GLN A 315 -0.01 0.80 -11.47
CA GLN A 315 1.23 0.88 -12.23
C GLN A 315 1.37 2.26 -12.89
N VAL A 316 2.59 2.80 -12.88
CA VAL A 316 2.95 4.02 -13.62
C VAL A 316 3.76 3.57 -14.83
N ASP A 317 3.30 3.94 -16.03
CA ASP A 317 3.88 3.52 -17.31
C ASP A 317 4.08 1.99 -17.44
N GLY A 318 3.14 1.21 -16.88
CA GLY A 318 3.15 -0.25 -16.91
C GLY A 318 4.17 -0.90 -15.98
N LYS A 319 4.72 -0.17 -15.02
CA LYS A 319 5.61 -0.68 -13.96
C LYS A 319 5.01 -0.46 -12.59
N TYR A 320 5.26 -1.39 -11.67
CA TYR A 320 4.89 -1.19 -10.27
C TYR A 320 5.66 0.00 -9.68
N GLN A 321 4.99 0.75 -8.82
CA GLN A 321 5.60 1.82 -8.06
C GLN A 321 6.60 1.23 -7.05
N ASN A 322 7.67 1.96 -6.74
CA ASN A 322 8.64 1.53 -5.74
C ASN A 322 8.13 1.87 -4.33
N ILE A 323 7.32 0.99 -3.77
CA ILE A 323 6.70 1.18 -2.46
C ILE A 323 7.56 0.51 -1.38
N SER A 324 8.07 1.32 -0.45
CA SER A 324 8.82 0.81 0.70
C SER A 324 7.93 0.14 1.75
N GLU A 325 8.46 -0.85 2.47
CA GLU A 325 7.78 -1.43 3.64
C GLU A 325 7.52 -0.39 4.73
N GLU A 326 8.43 0.56 4.93
CA GLU A 326 8.32 1.62 5.94
C GLU A 326 7.09 2.50 5.69
N TYR A 327 6.85 2.88 4.42
CA TYR A 327 5.66 3.63 4.02
C TYR A 327 4.38 2.86 4.39
N VAL A 328 4.29 1.59 4.00
CA VAL A 328 3.08 0.78 4.23
C VAL A 328 2.84 0.56 5.72
N LYS A 329 3.88 0.29 6.50
CA LYS A 329 3.78 0.18 7.96
C LYS A 329 3.29 1.50 8.58
N ALA A 330 3.82 2.65 8.16
CA ALA A 330 3.38 3.94 8.64
C ALA A 330 1.92 4.24 8.25
N ALA A 331 1.50 3.90 7.03
CA ALA A 331 0.11 4.07 6.57
C ALA A 331 -0.86 3.20 7.37
N ILE A 332 -0.50 1.92 7.60
CA ILE A 332 -1.29 1.00 8.43
C ILE A 332 -1.41 1.50 9.87
N GLU A 333 -0.31 1.93 10.50
CA GLU A 333 -0.35 2.47 11.86
C GLU A 333 -1.21 3.72 11.95
N LYS A 334 -1.11 4.63 10.98
CA LYS A 334 -1.97 5.80 10.90
C LYS A 334 -3.46 5.41 10.83
N VAL A 335 -3.82 4.42 10.00
CA VAL A 335 -5.21 3.91 9.92
C VAL A 335 -5.66 3.35 11.27
N LYS A 336 -4.81 2.60 11.97
CA LYS A 336 -5.12 2.05 13.31
C LYS A 336 -5.30 3.17 14.34
N GLU A 337 -4.38 4.12 14.40
CA GLU A 337 -4.42 5.25 15.33
C GLU A 337 -5.67 6.11 15.10
N GLU A 338 -5.99 6.43 13.85
CA GLU A 338 -7.22 7.14 13.49
C GLU A 338 -8.45 6.35 13.95
N THR A 339 -8.45 5.03 13.76
CA THR A 339 -9.53 4.15 14.22
C THR A 339 -9.68 4.17 15.75
N MET A 340 -8.58 4.17 16.51
CA MET A 340 -8.60 4.21 17.98
C MET A 340 -8.94 5.61 18.54
N ASN A 341 -8.47 6.67 17.90
CA ASN A 341 -8.59 8.07 18.35
C ASN A 341 -9.98 8.67 18.11
N VAL A 342 -10.79 8.09 17.22
CA VAL A 342 -12.22 8.43 17.09
C VAL A 342 -13.01 8.10 18.37
N GLY A 343 -12.36 7.46 19.34
CA GLY A 343 -12.88 7.18 20.67
C GLY A 343 -13.79 5.96 20.65
N HIS A 344 -13.62 5.09 21.64
CA HIS A 344 -14.67 4.15 22.06
C HIS A 344 -15.84 4.94 22.68
N GLY A 345 -16.40 5.90 21.93
CA GLY A 345 -17.74 6.40 22.18
C GLY A 345 -18.68 5.19 22.23
N GLU A 346 -19.68 5.27 23.10
CA GLU A 346 -20.65 4.21 23.31
C GLU A 346 -21.01 3.50 21.99
N PRO A 347 -21.09 2.16 21.99
CA PRO A 347 -21.22 1.37 20.77
C PRO A 347 -22.38 1.91 19.93
N ILE A 348 -22.08 2.33 18.71
CA ILE A 348 -23.13 2.51 17.69
C ILE A 348 -23.74 1.12 17.52
N GLU A 349 -25.01 0.96 17.90
CA GLU A 349 -25.77 -0.27 17.64
C GLU A 349 -25.80 -0.53 16.13
N THR A 350 -24.97 -1.46 15.63
CA THR A 350 -24.76 -1.71 14.18
C THR A 350 -25.59 -2.86 13.61
N GLU A 351 -26.76 -3.15 14.16
CA GLU A 351 -27.81 -3.81 13.36
C GLU A 351 -28.71 -2.71 12.80
N LEU A 352 -28.46 -2.32 11.54
CA LEU A 352 -29.32 -1.38 10.82
C LEU A 352 -30.76 -1.86 10.73
N VAL A 353 -30.90 -3.17 10.74
CA VAL A 353 -32.12 -3.89 10.49
C VAL A 353 -32.19 -5.04 11.47
N GLU A 354 -33.20 -5.02 12.33
CA GLU A 354 -33.56 -6.19 13.12
C GLU A 354 -34.69 -6.93 12.41
N LEU A 355 -34.53 -8.25 12.27
CA LEU A 355 -35.57 -9.10 11.71
C LEU A 355 -36.42 -9.65 12.87
N SER A 356 -37.63 -9.13 13.02
CA SER A 356 -38.54 -9.62 14.05
C SER A 356 -39.18 -10.94 13.59
N ARG A 357 -39.20 -11.95 14.48
CA ARG A 357 -39.84 -13.23 14.18
C ARG A 357 -41.34 -13.15 14.44
N TRP A 358 -42.11 -13.61 13.47
CA TRP A 358 -43.53 -13.98 13.48
C TRP A 358 -44.37 -13.52 14.69
N ASN A 359 -45.22 -12.51 14.47
CA ASN A 359 -46.28 -12.15 15.41
C ASN A 359 -47.55 -12.98 15.12
N PRO A 360 -47.98 -13.90 16.03
CA PRO A 360 -49.15 -14.75 15.84
C PRO A 360 -50.48 -14.00 15.67
N ALA A 361 -50.54 -12.69 15.98
CA ALA A 361 -51.75 -11.89 15.85
C ALA A 361 -52.18 -11.67 14.38
N PHE A 362 -51.28 -11.84 13.41
CA PHE A 362 -51.59 -11.73 11.99
C PHE A 362 -51.39 -13.08 11.31
N SER A 363 -52.47 -13.85 11.15
CA SER A 363 -52.44 -15.20 10.56
C SER A 363 -51.99 -15.27 9.09
N TYR A 364 -51.64 -14.13 8.48
CA TYR A 364 -51.23 -14.02 7.08
C TYR A 364 -50.04 -13.06 6.85
N ASN A 365 -49.42 -12.46 7.90
CA ASN A 365 -48.33 -11.50 7.67
C ASN A 365 -46.93 -12.10 7.88
N PRO A 366 -46.00 -11.81 6.96
CA PRO A 366 -44.61 -12.25 7.00
C PRO A 366 -43.81 -11.50 8.07
N ASN A 367 -42.60 -11.99 8.36
CA ASN A 367 -41.66 -11.33 9.29
C ASN A 367 -41.48 -9.85 8.87
N SER A 368 -41.55 -8.91 9.83
CA SER A 368 -41.29 -7.49 9.55
C SER A 368 -39.79 -7.22 9.49
N ILE A 369 -39.45 -6.19 8.73
CA ILE A 369 -38.12 -5.60 8.71
C ILE A 369 -38.21 -4.36 9.59
N LEU A 370 -37.62 -4.41 10.78
CA LEU A 370 -37.56 -3.30 11.74
C LEU A 370 -36.29 -2.51 11.51
N MET A 371 -36.43 -1.21 11.28
CA MET A 371 -35.30 -0.31 11.10
C MET A 371 -34.75 0.10 12.47
N LYS A 372 -33.45 -0.07 12.70
CA LYS A 372 -32.79 0.34 13.95
C LYS A 372 -31.51 1.10 13.64
N TYR A 373 -31.43 2.31 14.18
CA TYR A 373 -30.21 3.07 14.19
C TYR A 373 -30.19 4.03 15.37
N SER A 374 -29.00 4.26 15.92
CA SER A 374 -28.83 5.06 17.13
C SER A 374 -29.09 6.56 16.91
N ASP A 375 -28.89 7.06 15.69
CA ASP A 375 -29.18 8.45 15.32
C ASP A 375 -30.59 8.57 14.72
N GLU A 376 -31.54 9.10 15.49
CA GLU A 376 -32.95 9.26 15.09
C GLU A 376 -33.16 10.21 13.89
N ASN A 377 -32.13 10.98 13.52
CA ASN A 377 -32.18 11.88 12.39
C ASN A 377 -31.89 11.19 11.06
N VAL A 378 -31.34 9.98 11.08
CA VAL A 378 -31.10 9.19 9.86
C VAL A 378 -32.41 8.66 9.30
N LEU A 379 -32.55 8.79 7.98
CA LEU A 379 -33.64 8.22 7.21
C LEU A 379 -33.18 6.93 6.53
N PHE A 380 -34.05 5.93 6.52
CA PHE A 380 -33.87 4.71 5.74
C PHE A 380 -34.70 4.84 4.48
N ASN A 381 -34.04 5.03 3.34
CA ASN A 381 -34.69 5.03 2.04
C ASN A 381 -34.62 3.62 1.45
N CYS A 382 -35.74 2.92 1.49
CA CYS A 382 -35.84 1.54 1.05
C CYS A 382 -36.43 1.45 -0.37
N SER A 383 -35.85 0.58 -1.20
CA SER A 383 -36.38 0.12 -2.49
C SER A 383 -36.53 -1.40 -2.50
N VAL A 384 -37.48 -1.91 -3.27
CA VAL A 384 -37.60 -3.34 -3.57
C VAL A 384 -37.69 -3.57 -5.07
N ASP A 385 -36.98 -4.57 -5.57
CA ASP A 385 -36.99 -4.93 -6.99
C ASP A 385 -38.34 -5.57 -7.41
N ASN A 386 -38.85 -6.48 -6.60
CA ASN A 386 -40.07 -7.24 -6.85
C ASN A 386 -41.06 -7.16 -5.67
N GLY A 387 -42.35 -6.96 -5.96
CA GLY A 387 -43.37 -6.75 -4.92
C GLY A 387 -43.45 -5.30 -4.43
N TYR A 388 -44.02 -5.11 -3.24
CA TYR A 388 -44.23 -3.79 -2.62
C TYR A 388 -44.06 -3.86 -1.11
N PHE A 389 -43.66 -2.74 -0.50
CA PHE A 389 -43.71 -2.55 0.94
C PHE A 389 -45.10 -2.15 1.41
N ILE A 390 -45.47 -2.59 2.61
CA ILE A 390 -46.64 -2.13 3.35
C ILE A 390 -46.14 -1.57 4.68
N LYS A 391 -46.42 -0.28 4.93
CA LYS A 391 -46.15 0.35 6.23
C LYS A 391 -47.22 -0.02 7.24
N THR A 392 -46.82 -0.31 8.47
CA THR A 392 -47.72 -0.73 9.57
C THR A 392 -48.82 0.28 9.87
N VAL A 393 -48.54 1.57 9.69
CA VAL A 393 -49.47 2.67 10.02
C VAL A 393 -50.38 3.09 8.88
N SER A 394 -49.93 3.10 7.62
CA SER A 394 -50.72 3.67 6.51
C SER A 394 -51.37 2.63 5.60
N HIS A 395 -50.93 1.36 5.63
CA HIS A 395 -51.36 0.32 4.70
C HIS A 395 -51.13 0.63 3.20
N ASP A 396 -50.42 1.72 2.88
CA ASP A 396 -50.10 2.06 1.50
C ASP A 396 -49.05 1.09 0.96
N ALA A 397 -49.30 0.58 -0.24
CA ALA A 397 -48.35 -0.25 -0.97
C ALA A 397 -47.44 0.62 -1.84
N SER A 398 -46.13 0.52 -1.65
CA SER A 398 -45.15 1.26 -2.47
C SER A 398 -43.88 0.45 -2.69
N LYS A 399 -43.23 0.62 -3.85
CA LYS A 399 -41.89 0.06 -4.10
C LYS A 399 -40.78 0.84 -3.39
N HIS A 400 -41.07 2.07 -2.99
CA HIS A 400 -40.14 2.97 -2.32
C HIS A 400 -40.75 3.53 -1.05
N VAL A 401 -40.02 3.45 0.05
CA VAL A 401 -40.47 3.99 1.34
C VAL A 401 -39.30 4.63 2.08
N SER A 402 -39.53 5.82 2.63
CA SER A 402 -38.63 6.44 3.61
C SER A 402 -39.14 6.16 5.01
N LEU A 403 -38.25 5.74 5.90
CA LEU A 403 -38.54 5.31 7.27
C LEU A 403 -37.56 5.96 8.26
N ARG A 404 -37.92 5.97 9.54
CA ARG A 404 -37.05 6.36 10.65
C ARG A 404 -36.68 5.15 11.52
N SER A 405 -35.72 5.33 12.41
CA SER A 405 -35.40 4.33 13.43
C SER A 405 -36.67 4.01 14.25
N GLY A 406 -36.95 2.72 14.45
CA GLY A 406 -38.15 2.21 15.09
C GLY A 406 -39.34 1.92 14.16
N ASP A 407 -39.29 2.37 12.89
CA ASP A 407 -40.33 2.04 11.92
C ASP A 407 -40.20 0.59 11.42
N GLU A 408 -41.34 -0.01 11.08
CA GLU A 408 -41.42 -1.35 10.51
C GLU A 408 -42.04 -1.35 9.11
N ILE A 409 -41.55 -2.24 8.26
CA ILE A 409 -42.15 -2.54 6.96
C ILE A 409 -42.35 -4.04 6.76
N PHE A 410 -43.36 -4.36 5.96
CA PHE A 410 -43.65 -5.70 5.48
C PHE A 410 -43.46 -5.75 3.97
N TRP A 411 -42.85 -6.82 3.48
CA TRP A 411 -42.79 -7.09 2.05
C TRP A 411 -43.98 -7.93 1.59
N ARG A 412 -44.65 -7.50 0.52
CA ARG A 412 -45.73 -8.24 -0.14
C ARG A 412 -45.31 -8.63 -1.56
N PRO A 413 -45.30 -9.92 -1.91
CA PRO A 413 -44.95 -10.38 -3.25
C PRO A 413 -46.02 -10.00 -4.27
N GLU A 414 -45.57 -9.74 -5.51
CA GLU A 414 -46.42 -9.58 -6.69
C GLU A 414 -46.16 -10.72 -7.67
N GLY A 415 -46.66 -11.92 -7.35
CA GLY A 415 -46.50 -13.10 -8.21
C GLY A 415 -45.09 -13.70 -8.25
N VAL A 416 -44.20 -13.28 -7.36
CA VAL A 416 -42.84 -13.82 -7.19
C VAL A 416 -42.64 -14.40 -5.79
N GLU A 417 -41.67 -15.29 -5.63
CA GLU A 417 -41.30 -15.86 -4.33
C GLU A 417 -40.05 -15.23 -3.72
N TYR A 418 -39.37 -14.34 -4.44
CA TYR A 418 -38.12 -13.71 -4.01
C TYR A 418 -38.10 -12.21 -4.31
N ALA A 419 -37.36 -11.45 -3.50
CA ALA A 419 -37.05 -10.05 -3.75
C ALA A 419 -35.76 -9.64 -3.03
N TYR A 420 -35.12 -8.59 -3.53
CA TYR A 420 -34.07 -7.85 -2.85
C TYR A 420 -34.63 -6.51 -2.37
N VAL A 421 -34.47 -6.25 -1.09
CA VAL A 421 -34.73 -4.97 -0.45
C VAL A 421 -33.41 -4.26 -0.27
N GLU A 422 -33.29 -3.11 -0.90
CA GLU A 422 -32.15 -2.21 -0.82
C GLU A 422 -32.50 -1.11 0.16
N ILE A 423 -31.55 -0.73 1.01
CA ILE A 423 -31.75 0.31 2.01
C ILE A 423 -30.56 1.26 1.92
N ALA A 424 -30.83 2.54 1.66
CA ALA A 424 -29.86 3.62 1.80
C ALA A 424 -30.11 4.36 3.11
N LEU A 425 -29.06 4.58 3.89
CA LEU A 425 -29.14 5.42 5.08
C LEU A 425 -28.73 6.83 4.72
N GLU A 426 -29.61 7.79 4.98
CA GLU A 426 -29.36 9.19 4.63
C GLU A 426 -29.42 10.10 5.86
N PHE A 427 -28.40 10.95 5.98
CA PHE A 427 -28.36 12.07 6.93
C PHE A 427 -28.09 13.36 6.14
N GLU A 428 -29.00 14.34 6.23
CA GLU A 428 -28.85 15.63 5.54
C GLU A 428 -28.53 15.51 4.02
N LYS A 429 -29.09 14.49 3.36
CA LYS A 429 -28.85 14.11 1.93
C LYS A 429 -27.51 13.44 1.62
N ASN A 430 -26.71 13.15 2.63
CA ASN A 430 -25.51 12.32 2.50
C ASN A 430 -25.89 10.87 2.75
N ILE A 431 -25.33 9.96 1.95
CA ILE A 431 -25.49 8.52 2.19
C ILE A 431 -24.43 8.10 3.19
N VAL A 432 -24.85 7.57 4.33
CA VAL A 432 -24.01 7.25 5.49
C VAL A 432 -23.93 5.75 5.77
N GLY A 433 -24.59 4.94 4.95
CA GLY A 433 -24.63 3.50 5.07
C GLY A 433 -25.61 2.88 4.07
N TYR A 434 -25.59 1.56 3.96
CA TYR A 434 -26.54 0.80 3.18
C TYR A 434 -26.80 -0.58 3.78
N ALA A 435 -27.90 -1.21 3.41
CA ALA A 435 -28.14 -2.62 3.68
C ALA A 435 -28.84 -3.30 2.49
N VAL A 436 -28.58 -4.59 2.33
CA VAL A 436 -29.25 -5.46 1.36
C VAL A 436 -29.89 -6.62 2.10
N ILE A 437 -31.18 -6.80 1.90
CA ILE A 437 -31.95 -7.89 2.50
C ILE A 437 -32.54 -8.71 1.35
N GLU A 438 -32.30 -10.00 1.40
CA GLU A 438 -32.98 -10.96 0.55
C GLU A 438 -34.26 -11.43 1.25
N VAL A 439 -35.37 -11.47 0.54
CA VAL A 439 -36.64 -11.98 1.06
C VAL A 439 -37.07 -13.17 0.21
N ILE A 440 -37.02 -14.38 0.77
CA ILE A 440 -37.50 -15.61 0.11
C ILE A 440 -38.73 -16.12 0.85
N ARG A 441 -39.86 -16.25 0.15
CA ARG A 441 -41.12 -16.78 0.69
C ARG A 441 -41.41 -16.23 2.08
N TYR A 442 -41.36 -14.90 2.24
CA TYR A 442 -41.65 -14.20 3.49
C TYR A 442 -40.59 -14.29 4.60
N SER A 443 -39.42 -14.86 4.29
CA SER A 443 -38.28 -14.95 5.20
C SER A 443 -37.22 -13.93 4.78
N PRO A 444 -37.20 -12.72 5.36
CA PRO A 444 -36.12 -11.78 5.16
C PRO A 444 -34.83 -12.36 5.75
N ARG A 445 -33.72 -12.08 5.10
CA ARG A 445 -32.36 -12.41 5.48
C ARG A 445 -31.49 -11.22 5.12
N VAL A 446 -30.86 -10.59 6.11
CA VAL A 446 -29.87 -9.54 5.84
C VAL A 446 -28.68 -10.22 5.15
N LEU A 447 -28.38 -9.81 3.92
CA LEU A 447 -27.20 -10.25 3.20
C LEU A 447 -25.99 -9.42 3.62
N GLU A 448 -26.17 -8.10 3.69
CA GLU A 448 -25.14 -7.16 4.11
C GLU A 448 -25.74 -5.90 4.72
N SER A 449 -25.00 -5.27 5.61
CA SER A 449 -25.37 -4.03 6.28
C SER A 449 -24.10 -3.28 6.65
N VAL A 450 -23.88 -2.11 6.06
CA VAL A 450 -22.69 -1.29 6.21
C VAL A 450 -23.08 0.10 6.69
N VAL A 451 -22.33 0.60 7.68
CA VAL A 451 -22.45 1.97 8.19
C VAL A 451 -21.07 2.59 8.17
N PHE A 452 -20.96 3.76 7.55
CA PHE A 452 -19.72 4.51 7.51
C PHE A 452 -19.57 5.30 8.81
N ARG A 453 -18.40 5.17 9.45
CA ARG A 453 -18.12 5.81 10.73
C ARG A 453 -18.13 7.33 10.57
N LYS A 454 -18.49 8.02 11.66
CA LYS A 454 -18.28 9.47 11.72
C LYS A 454 -16.78 9.75 11.80
N ALA A 455 -16.26 10.62 10.96
CA ALA A 455 -14.90 11.18 11.08
C ALA A 455 -15.02 12.55 11.72
N ASN A 456 -14.30 12.79 12.84
CA ASN A 456 -14.37 14.05 13.59
C ASN A 456 -15.81 14.47 14.01
N GLY A 457 -16.70 13.49 14.22
CA GLY A 457 -18.10 13.73 14.58
C GLY A 457 -19.04 14.00 13.41
N GLU A 458 -18.54 14.03 12.17
CA GLU A 458 -19.33 14.21 10.95
C GLU A 458 -19.48 12.89 10.19
N TYR A 459 -20.65 12.65 9.59
CA TYR A 459 -20.87 11.46 8.77
C TYR A 459 -20.03 11.50 7.50
N GLN A 460 -19.35 10.40 7.19
CA GLN A 460 -18.74 10.20 5.89
C GLN A 460 -19.85 10.00 4.84
N ASN A 461 -19.81 10.81 3.78
CA ASN A 461 -20.71 10.68 2.65
C ASN A 461 -20.13 9.73 1.61
N ILE A 462 -20.89 8.72 1.22
CA ILE A 462 -20.53 7.87 0.06
C ILE A 462 -21.31 8.29 -1.17
N SER A 463 -20.74 8.08 -2.35
CA SER A 463 -21.47 8.34 -3.59
C SER A 463 -22.60 7.33 -3.79
N GLU A 464 -23.70 7.78 -4.37
CA GLU A 464 -24.81 6.90 -4.75
C GLU A 464 -24.37 5.81 -5.74
N GLU A 465 -23.38 6.12 -6.60
CA GLU A 465 -22.79 5.19 -7.55
C GLU A 465 -22.01 4.05 -6.84
N TYR A 466 -21.23 4.38 -5.82
CA TYR A 466 -20.53 3.39 -5.00
C TYR A 466 -21.54 2.44 -4.34
N MET A 467 -22.56 3.00 -3.68
CA MET A 467 -23.61 2.20 -3.03
C MET A 467 -24.31 1.27 -4.02
N LYS A 468 -24.75 1.79 -5.18
CA LYS A 468 -25.41 0.98 -6.21
C LYS A 468 -24.52 -0.14 -6.72
N THR A 469 -23.24 0.16 -6.93
CA THR A 469 -22.25 -0.83 -7.38
C THR A 469 -22.06 -1.94 -6.34
N ALA A 470 -21.94 -1.59 -5.06
CA ALA A 470 -21.85 -2.55 -3.96
C ALA A 470 -23.11 -3.43 -3.87
N ILE A 471 -24.30 -2.83 -3.90
CA ILE A 471 -25.59 -3.55 -3.88
C ILE A 471 -25.70 -4.55 -5.03
N GLU A 472 -25.37 -4.14 -6.27
CA GLU A 472 -25.42 -5.03 -7.43
C GLU A 472 -24.42 -6.18 -7.35
N ARG A 473 -23.24 -5.97 -6.74
CA ARG A 473 -22.28 -7.04 -6.47
C ARG A 473 -22.86 -8.06 -5.49
N ILE A 474 -23.45 -7.60 -4.38
CA ILE A 474 -24.06 -8.46 -3.36
C ILE A 474 -25.15 -9.33 -3.95
N LYS A 475 -26.03 -8.75 -4.77
CA LYS A 475 -27.08 -9.51 -5.48
C LYS A 475 -26.48 -10.56 -6.39
N LYS A 476 -25.48 -10.22 -7.21
CA LYS A 476 -24.84 -11.18 -8.13
C LYS A 476 -24.18 -12.36 -7.41
N ARG A 477 -23.58 -12.14 -6.23
CA ARG A 477 -22.98 -13.23 -5.42
C ARG A 477 -24.03 -14.20 -4.83
N ASN A 478 -25.30 -13.80 -4.76
CA ASN A 478 -26.37 -14.58 -4.11
C ASN A 478 -27.44 -15.12 -5.09
N ILE A 479 -27.28 -14.90 -6.40
CA ILE A 479 -28.02 -15.59 -7.48
C ILE A 479 -27.37 -16.94 -7.73
#